data_AF-A0A7Y3A157-F1
#
_entry.id   AF-A0A7Y3A157-F1
#
_cell.length_a   1.000
_cell.length_b   1.000
_cell.length_c   1.000
_cell.angle_alpha   90.00
_cell.angle_beta   90.00
_cell.angle_gamma   90.00
#
_symmetry.space_group_name_H-M   'P 1'
#
loop_
_entity.id
_entity.type
_entity.pdbx_description
1 polymer ?
#
loop_
_entity_poly.entity_id
_entity_poly.type
_entity_poly.pdbx_seq_one_letter_code
_entity_poly.pdbx_strand_id
1 'polypeptide(L)'
;MKAIDGIIISCVVLALLIGAAFIYPGTEQELTLMKESGFSGMIKRVLAFALPGLIMLFGIRFFIYQLLGDPDERPSTTKLFTSSLVISFISALAGTLYFFFS
;
A
#
# COMPACT_ATOMS: atom_id res chain seq x y z
N MET A 1 -15.05 -12.47 -11.25
CA MET A 1 -14.00 -11.43 -11.11
C MET A 1 -13.71 -11.01 -9.66
N LYS A 2 -14.73 -10.87 -8.79
CA LYS A 2 -14.57 -10.41 -7.40
C LYS A 2 -13.59 -11.23 -6.53
N ALA A 3 -13.55 -12.56 -6.71
CA ALA A 3 -12.63 -13.43 -5.96
C ALA A 3 -11.15 -13.17 -6.30
N ILE A 4 -10.85 -12.97 -7.59
CA ILE A 4 -9.50 -12.64 -8.06
C ILE A 4 -9.07 -11.27 -7.53
N ASP A 5 -9.96 -10.27 -7.59
CA ASP A 5 -9.72 -8.93 -7.02
C ASP A 5 -9.40 -9.00 -5.52
N GLY A 6 -10.16 -9.82 -4.78
CA GLY A 6 -9.93 -10.07 -3.35
C GLY A 6 -8.55 -10.68 -3.07
N ILE A 7 -8.13 -11.70 -3.83
CA ILE A 7 -6.81 -12.33 -3.67
C ILE A 7 -5.69 -11.32 -3.92
N ILE A 8 -5.79 -10.52 -4.98
CA ILE A 8 -4.79 -9.47 -5.30
C ILE A 8 -4.70 -8.47 -4.17
N ILE A 9 -5.84 -7.96 -3.69
CA ILE A 9 -5.91 -7.02 -2.58
C ILE A 9 -5.22 -7.62 -1.35
N SER A 10 -5.56 -8.85 -0.97
CA SER A 10 -4.94 -9.53 0.18
C SER A 10 -3.43 -9.67 0.05
N CYS A 11 -2.93 -10.10 -1.11
CA CYS A 11 -1.50 -10.25 -1.36
C CYS A 11 -0.75 -8.91 -1.25
N VAL A 12 -1.28 -7.84 -1.87
CA VAL A 12 -0.64 -6.53 -1.84
C VAL A 12 -0.73 -5.89 -0.46
N VAL A 13 -1.86 -6.03 0.23
CA VAL A 13 -2.01 -5.57 1.63
C VAL A 13 -0.99 -6.26 2.53
N LEU A 14 -0.84 -7.59 2.43
CA LEU A 14 0.13 -8.33 3.23
C LEU A 14 1.57 -7.87 2.93
N ALA A 15 1.93 -7.72 1.66
CA ALA A 15 3.25 -7.24 1.26
C ALA A 15 3.53 -5.82 1.77
N LEU A 16 2.55 -4.92 1.70
CA LEU A 16 2.66 -3.55 2.20
C LEU A 16 2.78 -3.49 3.73
N LEU A 17 1.98 -4.29 4.43
CA LEU A 17 2.06 -4.39 5.89
C LEU A 17 3.45 -4.84 6.32
N ILE A 18 3.97 -5.93 5.75
CA ILE A 18 5.30 -6.46 6.08
C ILE A 18 6.39 -5.45 5.70
N GLY A 19 6.31 -4.86 4.51
CA GLY A 19 7.27 -3.87 4.05
C GLY A 19 7.33 -2.65 4.97
N ALA A 20 6.17 -2.04 5.25
CA ALA A 20 6.10 -0.86 6.11
C ALA A 20 6.42 -1.15 7.58
N ALA A 21 6.12 -2.35 8.08
CA ALA A 21 6.39 -2.77 9.45
C ALA A 21 7.86 -3.08 9.72
N PHE A 22 8.57 -3.72 8.79
CA PHE A 22 9.88 -4.31 9.09
C PHE A 22 11.03 -3.76 8.24
N ILE A 23 10.76 -3.16 7.07
CA ILE A 23 11.84 -2.74 6.16
C ILE A 23 12.19 -1.28 6.42
N TYR A 24 13.45 -1.00 6.75
CA TYR A 24 13.98 0.36 6.75
C TYR A 24 15.30 0.40 5.97
N PRO A 25 15.32 0.99 4.76
CA PRO A 25 16.53 1.11 3.96
C PRO A 25 17.32 2.35 4.41
N GLY A 26 17.96 2.27 5.57
CA GLY A 26 18.75 3.36 6.15
C GLY A 26 19.63 2.89 7.29
N THR A 27 20.46 3.79 7.80
CA THR A 27 21.33 3.54 8.96
C THR A 27 20.53 3.57 10.27
N GLU A 28 21.06 2.97 11.35
CA GLU A 28 20.43 3.03 12.67
C GLU A 28 20.28 4.47 13.21
N GLN A 29 21.17 5.39 12.81
CA GLN A 29 21.06 6.80 13.16
C GLN A 29 19.87 7.46 12.45
N GLU A 30 19.67 7.22 11.16
CA GLU A 30 18.51 7.75 10.43
C GLU A 30 17.20 7.14 10.95
N LEU A 31 17.22 5.87 11.39
CA LEU A 31 16.10 5.21 12.05
C LEU A 31 15.72 5.93 13.35
N THR A 32 16.72 6.22 14.18
CA THR A 32 16.53 6.92 15.46
C THR A 32 15.97 8.32 15.23
N LEU A 33 16.57 9.09 14.32
CA LEU A 33 16.09 10.41 13.92
C LEU A 33 14.66 10.37 13.35
N MET A 34 14.32 9.32 12.59
CA MET A 34 12.98 9.13 12.05
C MET A 34 11.97 8.88 13.17
N LYS A 35 12.30 8.04 14.16
CA LYS A 35 11.44 7.81 15.33
C LYS A 35 11.28 9.08 16.19
N GLU A 36 12.36 9.83 16.41
CA GLU A 36 12.35 11.09 17.17
C GLU A 36 11.53 12.20 16.50
N SER A 37 11.52 12.24 15.15
CA SER A 37 10.71 13.19 14.40
C SER A 37 9.19 12.98 14.51
N GLY A 38 8.77 11.88 15.18
CA GLY A 38 7.39 11.57 15.52
C GLY A 38 6.47 11.59 14.29
N PHE A 39 5.51 12.52 14.29
CA PHE A 39 4.51 12.64 13.24
C PHE A 39 5.10 12.90 11.84
N SER A 40 6.17 13.70 11.75
CA SER A 40 6.83 13.99 10.47
C SER A 40 7.49 12.75 9.87
N GLY A 41 8.15 11.94 10.71
CA GLY A 41 8.75 10.67 10.32
C GLY A 41 7.69 9.65 9.88
N MET A 42 6.57 9.58 10.61
CA MET A 42 5.44 8.74 10.25
C MET A 42 4.88 9.10 8.87
N ILE A 43 4.61 10.38 8.59
CA ILE A 43 4.10 10.80 7.28
C ILE A 43 5.06 10.39 6.16
N LYS A 44 6.37 10.65 6.33
CA LYS A 44 7.37 10.30 5.31
C LYS A 44 7.35 8.80 5.00
N ARG A 45 7.28 7.97 6.05
CA ARG A 45 7.25 6.51 5.90
C ARG A 45 5.93 6.04 5.26
N VAL A 46 4.79 6.57 5.70
CA VAL A 46 3.49 6.26 5.08
C VAL A 46 3.51 6.59 3.60
N LEU A 47 4.00 7.76 3.19
CA LEU A 47 4.09 8.13 1.79
C LEU A 47 5.05 7.24 1.00
N ALA A 48 6.18 6.86 1.59
CA ALA A 48 7.17 5.99 0.98
C ALA A 48 6.62 4.60 0.64
N PHE A 49 5.68 4.07 1.43
CA PHE A 49 5.05 2.76 1.16
C PHE A 49 3.69 2.87 0.45
N ALA A 50 2.89 3.90 0.75
CA ALA A 50 1.55 4.06 0.18
C ALA A 50 1.60 4.33 -1.33
N LEU A 51 2.59 5.07 -1.83
CA LEU A 51 2.70 5.36 -3.26
C LEU A 51 3.10 4.11 -4.08
N PRO A 52 4.16 3.35 -3.74
CA PRO A 52 4.43 2.08 -4.40
C PRO A 52 3.28 1.08 -4.29
N GLY A 53 2.65 1.01 -3.11
CA GLY A 53 1.48 0.16 -2.88
C GLY A 53 0.31 0.51 -3.78
N LEU A 54 0.05 1.80 -3.99
CA LEU A 54 -0.96 2.27 -4.92
C LEU A 54 -0.64 1.85 -6.34
N ILE A 55 0.59 2.11 -6.80
CA ILE A 55 1.03 1.79 -8.17
C ILE A 55 0.88 0.28 -8.41
N MET A 56 1.34 -0.54 -7.47
CA MET A 56 1.26 -1.99 -7.57
C MET A 56 -0.19 -2.49 -7.56
N LEU A 57 -0.99 -2.05 -6.59
CA LEU A 57 -2.38 -2.49 -6.45
C LEU A 57 -3.23 -2.03 -7.64
N PHE A 58 -3.17 -0.74 -7.98
CA PHE A 58 -3.89 -0.21 -9.13
C PHE A 58 -3.41 -0.83 -10.43
N GLY A 59 -2.10 -0.94 -10.65
CA GLY A 59 -1.53 -1.49 -11.87
C GLY A 59 -1.94 -2.94 -12.11
N ILE A 60 -1.82 -3.80 -11.10
CA ILE A 60 -2.20 -5.21 -11.20
C ILE A 60 -3.72 -5.34 -11.43
N ARG A 61 -4.54 -4.62 -10.65
CA ARG A 61 -6.00 -4.66 -10.81
C ARG A 61 -6.42 -4.14 -12.17
N PHE A 62 -5.88 -3.01 -12.61
CA PHE A 62 -6.16 -2.43 -13.92
C PHE A 62 -5.82 -3.41 -15.04
N PHE A 63 -4.61 -4.00 -15.01
CA PHE A 63 -4.18 -4.98 -16.01
C PHE A 63 -5.09 -6.21 -16.04
N ILE A 64 -5.48 -6.74 -14.87
CA ILE A 64 -6.36 -7.91 -14.77
C ILE A 64 -7.78 -7.60 -15.25
N TYR A 65 -8.34 -6.43 -14.90
CA TYR A 65 -9.64 -6.02 -15.41
C TYR A 65 -9.61 -5.77 -16.92
N GLN A 66 -8.49 -5.31 -17.48
CA GLN A 66 -8.37 -5.16 -18.94
C GLN A 66 -8.23 -6.50 -19.67
N LEU A 67 -7.44 -7.42 -19.12
CA LEU A 67 -7.13 -8.71 -19.75
C LEU A 67 -8.24 -9.74 -19.58
N LEU A 68 -8.81 -9.85 -18.37
CA LEU A 68 -9.73 -10.92 -17.96
C LEU A 68 -11.10 -10.41 -17.53
N GLY A 69 -11.26 -9.09 -17.33
CA GLY A 69 -12.51 -8.51 -16.84
C GLY A 69 -13.60 -8.53 -17.89
N ASP A 70 -14.81 -8.93 -17.50
CA ASP A 70 -16.02 -8.75 -18.29
C ASP A 70 -16.27 -7.24 -18.51
N PRO A 71 -16.37 -6.73 -19.75
CA PRO A 71 -16.63 -5.32 -20.04
C PRO A 71 -17.75 -4.70 -19.23
N ASP A 72 -18.81 -5.46 -18.96
CA ASP A 72 -20.01 -4.98 -18.27
C ASP A 72 -19.83 -4.93 -16.73
N GLU A 73 -18.86 -5.69 -16.19
CA GLU A 73 -18.54 -5.71 -14.76
C GLU A 73 -17.29 -4.90 -14.38
N ARG A 74 -16.61 -4.28 -15.35
CA ARG A 74 -15.38 -3.51 -15.10
C ARG A 74 -15.69 -2.26 -14.27
N PRO A 75 -15.06 -2.09 -13.08
CA PRO A 75 -15.16 -0.84 -12.37
C PRO A 75 -14.49 0.28 -13.17
N SER A 76 -15.04 1.50 -13.06
CA SER A 76 -14.41 2.65 -13.72
C SER A 76 -12.98 2.87 -13.20
N THR A 77 -12.09 3.36 -14.06
CA THR A 77 -10.69 3.64 -13.71
C THR A 77 -10.58 4.49 -12.45
N THR A 78 -11.45 5.48 -12.29
CA THR A 78 -11.50 6.33 -11.10
C THR A 78 -11.84 5.53 -9.85
N LYS A 79 -12.82 4.62 -9.88
CA LYS A 79 -13.18 3.76 -8.74
C LYS A 79 -12.05 2.78 -8.40
N LEU A 80 -11.39 2.22 -9.41
CA LEU A 80 -10.23 1.34 -9.23
C LEU A 80 -9.07 2.10 -8.58
N PHE A 81 -8.78 3.30 -9.06
CA PHE A 81 -7.72 4.15 -8.52
C PHE A 81 -8.01 4.56 -7.08
N THR A 82 -9.21 5.10 -6.80
CA THR A 82 -9.55 5.58 -5.45
C THR A 82 -9.61 4.46 -4.42
N SER A 83 -10.18 3.30 -4.77
CA SER A 83 -10.18 2.13 -3.87
C SER A 83 -8.76 1.63 -3.60
N SER A 84 -7.90 1.57 -4.63
CA SER A 84 -6.50 1.16 -4.47
C SER A 84 -5.70 2.16 -3.63
N LEU A 85 -5.97 3.46 -3.78
CA LEU A 85 -5.36 4.53 -3.01
C LEU A 85 -5.69 4.39 -1.52
N VAL A 86 -6.98 4.22 -1.20
CA VAL A 86 -7.45 4.07 0.18
C VAL A 86 -6.86 2.82 0.84
N ILE A 87 -6.91 1.67 0.16
CA ILE A 87 -6.36 0.41 0.68
C ILE A 87 -4.86 0.54 0.92
N SER A 88 -4.12 1.10 -0.04
CA SER A 88 -2.67 1.29 0.07
C SER A 88 -2.31 2.20 1.24
N PHE A 89 -3.01 3.34 1.38
CA PHE A 89 -2.77 4.30 2.44
C PHE A 89 -3.02 3.71 3.84
N ILE A 90 -4.16 3.04 4.03
CA ILE A 90 -4.50 2.39 5.31
C ILE A 90 -3.47 1.31 5.66
N SER A 91 -3.05 0.50 4.68
CA SER A 91 -2.08 -0.58 4.90
C SER A 91 -0.70 -0.03 5.26
N ALA A 92 -0.22 0.98 4.52
CA ALA A 92 1.05 1.65 4.80
C ALA A 92 1.03 2.35 6.17
N LEU A 93 -0.09 2.97 6.55
CA LEU A 93 -0.29 3.55 7.86
C LEU A 93 -0.24 2.49 8.96
N ALA A 94 -0.96 1.37 8.81
CA ALA A 94 -0.95 0.28 9.78
C ALA A 94 0.44 -0.32 9.99
N GLY A 95 1.19 -0.60 8.90
CA GLY A 95 2.55 -1.09 9.01
C GLY A 95 3.51 -0.06 9.59
N THR A 96 3.35 1.23 9.24
CA THR A 96 4.14 2.32 9.82
C THR A 96 3.87 2.49 11.32
N LEU A 97 2.62 2.42 11.75
CA LEU A 97 2.25 2.48 13.17
C LEU A 97 2.93 1.35 13.93
N TYR A 98 2.85 0.12 13.42
CA TYR A 98 3.55 -1.01 14.03
C TYR A 98 5.04 -0.74 14.19
N PHE A 99 5.72 -0.29 13.13
CA PHE A 99 7.15 0.03 13.15
C PHE A 99 7.54 1.09 14.19
N PHE A 100 6.69 2.09 14.41
CA PHE A 100 6.96 3.15 15.39
C PHE A 100 6.74 2.70 16.83
N PHE A 101 5.75 1.84 17.07
CA PHE A 101 5.37 1.39 18.42
C PHE A 101 6.02 0.06 18.86
N SER A 102 6.69 -0.66 17.97
CA SER A 102 7.59 -1.79 18.28
C SER A 102 9.02 -1.31 18.52
#